data_AF-A0A5C8F931-F1
#
_entry.id   AF-A0A5C8F931-F1
#
_cell.length_a   1.000
_cell.length_b   1.000
_cell.length_c   1.000
_cell.angle_alpha   90.00
_cell.angle_beta   90.00
_cell.angle_gamma   90.00
#
_symmetry.space_group_name_H-M   'P 1'
#
loop_
_entity.id
_entity.type
_entity.pdbx_description
1 polymer ?
#
loop_
_entity_poly.entity_id
_entity_poly.type
_entity_poly.pdbx_seq_one_letter_code
_entity_poly.pdbx_strand_id
1 'polypeptide(L)'
;MEFERLGTQYTKNEIPDEYKIYKVFKDDIFGDKIVHLNLYLSNIRNNENFLDYYFIREIKELKDKINRYDKEIRNLNCKIDKVVDSLAWWIPIRKLRDNFRNKFFK
;
A
#
# COMPACT_ATOMS: atom_id res chain seq x y z
N MET A 1 -33.22 -24.89 5.35
CA MET A 1 -32.29 -24.07 4.55
C MET A 1 -30.93 -24.25 5.19
N GLU A 2 -30.22 -25.30 4.77
CA GLU A 2 -28.93 -25.71 5.32
C GLU A 2 -27.80 -25.04 4.53
N PHE A 3 -26.89 -24.37 5.22
CA PHE A 3 -25.61 -23.96 4.64
C PHE A 3 -24.60 -25.06 4.90
N GLU A 4 -24.23 -25.78 3.85
CA GLU A 4 -23.12 -26.74 3.84
C GLU A 4 -21.81 -26.02 4.19
N ARG A 5 -21.15 -26.45 5.26
CA ARG A 5 -19.79 -26.02 5.58
C ARG A 5 -18.83 -26.76 4.65
N LEU A 6 -18.31 -26.08 3.63
CA LEU A 6 -17.12 -26.52 2.90
C LEU A 6 -15.89 -26.38 3.82
N GLY A 7 -15.74 -27.32 4.75
CA GLY A 7 -14.52 -27.51 5.52
C GLY A 7 -14.14 -28.97 5.43
N THR A 8 -13.05 -29.27 4.72
CA THR A 8 -12.47 -30.61 4.72
C THR A 8 -12.02 -30.96 6.14
N GLN A 9 -12.53 -32.09 6.66
CA GLN A 9 -12.22 -32.57 7.99
C GLN A 9 -10.87 -33.29 7.94
N TYR A 10 -9.79 -32.62 8.37
CA TYR A 10 -8.47 -33.26 8.44
C TYR A 10 -8.43 -34.23 9.62
N THR A 11 -8.07 -35.48 9.36
CA THR A 11 -7.79 -36.45 10.41
C THR A 11 -6.42 -36.15 11.02
N LYS A 12 -6.21 -36.49 12.30
CA LYS A 12 -4.98 -36.17 13.06
C LYS A 12 -3.69 -36.69 12.38
N ASN A 13 -3.82 -37.63 11.46
CA ASN A 13 -2.73 -38.25 10.68
C ASN A 13 -2.41 -37.51 9.37
N GLU A 14 -3.22 -36.53 8.98
CA GLU A 14 -3.07 -35.71 7.76
C GLU A 14 -2.55 -34.31 8.05
N ILE A 15 -2.32 -33.97 9.33
CA ILE A 15 -1.67 -32.72 9.71
C ILE A 15 -0.25 -32.76 9.14
N PRO A 16 0.09 -31.91 8.15
CA PRO A 16 1.45 -31.87 7.64
C PRO A 16 2.37 -31.54 8.81
N ASP A 17 3.46 -32.29 8.92
CA ASP A 17 4.54 -32.02 9.89
C ASP A 17 4.76 -30.50 9.96
N GLU A 18 4.72 -29.93 11.16
CA GLU A 18 4.78 -28.47 11.38
C GLU A 18 5.99 -27.85 10.66
N TYR A 19 7.06 -28.63 10.49
CA TYR A 19 8.24 -28.28 9.68
C TYR A 19 7.95 -28.07 8.18
N LYS A 20 7.04 -28.84 7.57
CA LYS A 20 6.63 -28.67 6.17
C LYS A 20 5.81 -27.39 5.98
N ILE A 21 4.91 -27.09 6.92
CA ILE A 21 4.14 -25.85 6.91
C ILE A 21 5.10 -24.66 7.01
N TYR A 22 6.06 -24.71 7.95
CA TYR A 22 7.11 -23.70 8.11
C TYR A 22 7.92 -23.46 6.83
N LYS A 23 8.26 -24.52 6.09
CA LYS A 23 9.01 -24.41 4.84
C LYS A 23 8.22 -23.71 3.74
N VAL A 24 6.93 -24.05 3.58
CA VAL A 24 6.02 -23.40 2.62
C VAL A 24 5.87 -21.91 2.92
N PHE A 25 5.75 -21.52 4.20
CA PHE A 25 5.68 -20.11 4.59
C PHE A 25 6.98 -19.33 4.32
N LYS A 26 8.13 -20.00 4.40
CA LYS A 26 9.44 -19.38 4.21
C LYS A 26 9.80 -19.19 2.73
N ASP A 27 9.44 -20.17 1.89
CA ASP A 27 9.95 -20.25 0.52
C ASP A 27 8.94 -19.72 -0.51
N ASP A 28 7.62 -19.93 -0.34
CA ASP A 28 6.65 -19.69 -1.43
C ASP A 28 5.90 -18.34 -1.34
N ILE A 29 5.60 -17.83 -0.14
CA ILE A 29 4.79 -16.59 0.00
C ILE A 29 5.64 -15.34 -0.27
N PHE A 30 6.92 -15.35 0.09
CA PHE A 30 7.77 -14.17 0.03
C PHE A 30 8.83 -14.20 -1.06
N GLY A 31 9.00 -15.35 -1.76
CA GLY A 31 9.81 -15.47 -2.97
C GLY A 31 11.27 -15.00 -2.87
N ASP A 32 11.79 -14.76 -1.67
CA ASP A 32 13.04 -14.06 -1.46
C ASP A 32 13.83 -14.65 -0.28
N LYS A 33 15.09 -15.02 -0.55
CA LYS A 33 15.97 -15.79 0.37
C LYS A 33 16.36 -15.01 1.64
N ILE A 34 16.03 -13.73 1.73
CA ILE A 34 16.56 -12.78 2.72
C ILE A 34 15.50 -12.35 3.75
N VAL A 35 14.26 -12.86 3.67
CA VAL A 35 13.27 -12.59 4.73
C VAL A 35 13.60 -13.43 5.96
N HIS A 36 14.56 -12.95 6.75
CA HIS A 36 14.74 -13.41 8.12
C HIS A 36 13.41 -13.20 8.85
N LEU A 37 12.85 -14.29 9.37
CA LEU A 37 11.68 -14.28 10.23
C LEU A 37 11.95 -13.23 11.32
N ASN A 38 11.32 -12.05 11.20
CA ASN A 38 11.52 -10.96 12.13
C ASN A 38 11.21 -11.50 13.54
N LEU A 39 12.07 -11.24 14.53
CA LEU A 39 11.96 -11.81 15.88
C LEU A 39 10.56 -11.61 16.50
N TYR A 40 9.83 -10.59 16.03
CA TYR A 40 8.43 -10.32 16.38
C TYR A 40 7.44 -11.45 16.02
N LEU A 41 7.76 -12.34 15.08
CA LEU A 41 6.91 -13.45 14.66
C LEU A 41 6.89 -14.59 15.68
N SER A 42 7.89 -14.72 16.56
CA SER A 42 7.84 -15.70 17.66
C SER A 42 6.75 -15.38 18.69
N ASN A 43 6.30 -14.12 18.76
CA ASN A 43 5.22 -13.68 19.64
C ASN A 43 3.82 -14.02 19.09
N ILE A 44 3.70 -14.48 17.84
CA ILE A 44 2.41 -14.87 17.23
C ILE A 44 1.79 -16.05 17.98
N ARG A 45 2.60 -16.95 18.53
CA ARG A 45 2.13 -18.15 19.22
C ARG A 45 1.27 -17.86 20.46
N ASN A 46 1.43 -16.67 21.07
CA ASN A 46 0.83 -16.35 22.37
C ASN A 46 -0.21 -15.21 22.32
N ASN A 47 -0.54 -14.67 21.14
CA ASN A 47 -1.45 -13.53 21.04
C ASN A 47 -2.30 -13.62 19.77
N GLU A 48 -3.51 -14.14 19.92
CA GLU A 48 -4.48 -14.38 18.84
C GLU A 48 -4.78 -13.11 18.01
N ASN A 49 -4.57 -11.92 18.58
CA ASN A 49 -4.85 -10.62 17.94
C ASN A 49 -3.60 -9.89 17.42
N PHE A 50 -2.40 -10.49 17.52
CA PHE A 50 -1.15 -9.81 17.14
C PHE A 50 -1.09 -9.51 15.65
N LEU A 51 -1.49 -10.47 14.80
CA LEU A 51 -1.47 -10.30 13.34
C LEU A 51 -2.42 -9.17 12.93
N ASP A 52 -3.63 -9.15 13.48
CA ASP A 52 -4.62 -8.10 13.20
C ASP A 52 -4.09 -6.73 13.62
N TYR A 53 -3.56 -6.60 14.84
CA TYR A 53 -2.98 -5.34 15.30
C TYR A 53 -1.82 -4.88 14.41
N TYR A 54 -0.92 -5.80 14.03
CA TYR A 54 0.21 -5.50 13.17
C TYR A 54 -0.25 -5.03 11.79
N PHE A 55 -1.12 -5.77 11.12
CA PHE A 55 -1.61 -5.40 9.79
C PHE A 55 -2.45 -4.12 9.81
N ILE A 56 -3.31 -3.92 10.81
CA ILE A 56 -4.08 -2.67 10.97
C ILE A 56 -3.14 -1.47 11.12
N ARG A 57 -2.08 -1.62 11.91
CA ARG A 57 -1.08 -0.55 12.10
C ARG A 57 -0.34 -0.24 10.81
N GLU A 58 0.18 -1.26 10.12
CA GLU A 58 0.88 -1.09 8.84
C GLU A 58 -0.02 -0.44 7.78
N ILE A 59 -1.27 -0.91 7.64
CA ILE A 59 -2.26 -0.34 6.71
C ILE A 59 -2.51 1.14 7.05
N LYS A 60 -2.66 1.47 8.33
CA LYS A 60 -2.85 2.86 8.78
C LYS A 60 -1.65 3.74 8.43
N GLU A 61 -0.44 3.27 8.71
CA GLU A 61 0.79 4.01 8.39
C GLU A 61 0.95 4.24 6.88
N LEU A 62 0.64 3.24 6.06
CA LEU A 62 0.64 3.37 4.60
C LEU A 62 -0.40 4.39 4.14
N LYS A 63 -1.62 4.35 4.67
CA LYS A 63 -2.67 5.32 4.37
C LYS A 63 -2.26 6.75 4.72
N ASP A 64 -1.61 6.94 5.86
CA ASP A 64 -1.11 8.25 6.29
C ASP A 64 0.04 8.76 5.41
N LYS A 65 0.88 7.86 4.86
CA LYS A 65 1.89 8.22 3.86
C LYS A 65 1.25 8.64 2.53
N ILE A 66 0.28 7.87 2.04
CA ILE A 66 -0.48 8.20 0.80
C ILE A 66 -1.12 9.59 0.93
N ASN A 67 -1.82 9.85 2.04
CA ASN A 67 -2.46 11.15 2.29
C ASN A 67 -1.45 12.32 2.30
N ARG A 68 -0.24 12.10 2.83
CA ARG A 68 0.83 13.11 2.82
C ARG A 68 1.30 13.40 1.40
N TYR A 69 1.57 12.36 0.61
CA TYR A 69 2.00 12.54 -0.78
C TYR A 69 0.93 13.21 -1.63
N ASP A 70 -0.35 12.89 -1.44
CA ASP A 70 -1.46 13.57 -2.13
C ASP A 70 -1.47 15.08 -1.81
N LYS A 71 -1.23 15.45 -0.55
CA LYS A 71 -1.15 16.85 -0.14
C LYS A 71 0.06 17.56 -0.78
N GLU A 72 1.20 16.89 -0.85
CA GLU A 72 2.41 17.44 -1.48
C GLU A 72 2.22 17.64 -2.99
N ILE A 73 1.62 16.67 -3.68
CA ILE A 73 1.29 16.77 -5.11
C ILE A 73 0.35 17.95 -5.35
N ARG A 74 -0.71 18.10 -4.55
CA ARG A 74 -1.62 19.26 -4.66
C ARG A 74 -0.89 20.58 -4.47
N ASN A 75 0.01 20.67 -3.49
CA ASN A 75 0.80 21.88 -3.25
C ASN A 75 1.75 22.18 -4.41
N LEU A 76 2.36 21.15 -5.00
CA LEU A 76 3.21 21.29 -6.20
C LEU A 76 2.41 21.78 -7.40
N ASN A 77 1.21 21.23 -7.64
CA ASN A 77 0.32 21.71 -8.70
C ASN A 77 0.00 23.19 -8.52
N CYS A 78 -0.38 23.63 -7.30
CA CYS A 78 -0.62 25.05 -7.05
C CYS A 78 0.61 25.95 -7.28
N LYS A 79 1.83 25.45 -7.05
CA LYS A 79 3.06 26.19 -7.36
C LYS A 79 3.31 26.27 -8.87
N ILE A 80 3.08 25.17 -9.59
CA ILE A 80 3.16 25.13 -11.05
C ILE A 80 2.17 26.14 -11.64
N ASP A 81 0.93 26.17 -11.16
CA ASP A 81 -0.09 27.12 -11.61
C ASP A 81 0.40 28.57 -11.48
N LYS A 82 0.98 28.92 -10.33
CA LYS A 82 1.56 30.27 -10.10
C LYS A 82 2.71 30.59 -11.04
N VAL A 83 3.58 29.63 -11.32
CA VAL A 83 4.71 29.81 -12.26
C VAL A 83 4.17 30.01 -13.68
N VAL A 84 3.25 29.16 -14.14
CA VAL A 84 2.62 29.27 -15.45
C VAL A 84 1.92 30.62 -15.58
N ASP A 85 1.18 31.06 -14.57
CA ASP A 85 0.52 32.37 -14.56
C ASP A 85 1.50 33.54 -14.60
N SER A 86 2.60 33.44 -13.86
CA SER A 86 3.64 34.46 -13.84
C SER A 86 4.35 34.57 -15.19
N LEU A 87 4.60 33.43 -15.86
CA LEU A 87 5.15 33.42 -17.22
C LEU A 87 4.14 33.96 -18.23
N ALA A 88 2.86 33.58 -18.11
CA ALA A 88 1.78 34.03 -18.96
C ALA A 88 1.60 35.57 -18.91
N TRP A 89 1.90 36.20 -17.77
CA TRP A 89 1.81 37.66 -17.59
C TRP A 89 2.71 38.44 -18.55
N TRP A 90 3.84 37.88 -18.96
CA TRP A 90 4.77 38.51 -19.91
C TRP A 90 4.31 38.45 -21.37
N ILE A 91 3.22 37.72 -21.67
CA ILE A 91 2.66 37.63 -23.03
C ILE A 91 1.67 38.78 -23.24
N PRO A 92 1.98 39.75 -24.13
CA PRO A 92 1.15 40.95 -24.30
C PRO A 92 -0.16 40.65 -25.03
N ILE A 93 -0.18 39.65 -25.91
CA ILE A 93 -1.36 39.29 -26.70
C ILE A 93 -2.23 38.30 -25.92
N ARG A 94 -3.43 38.74 -25.51
CA ARG A 94 -4.38 37.93 -24.71
C ARG A 94 -4.64 36.54 -25.28
N LYS A 95 -4.93 36.43 -26.58
CA LYS A 95 -5.20 35.13 -27.23
C LYS A 95 -4.01 34.16 -27.13
N LEU A 96 -2.77 34.68 -27.22
CA LEU A 96 -1.56 33.85 -27.07
C LEU A 96 -1.34 33.45 -25.61
N ARG A 97 -1.62 34.36 -24.66
CA ARG A 97 -1.56 34.08 -23.22
C ARG A 97 -2.52 32.97 -22.82
N ASP A 98 -3.76 33.05 -23.27
CA ASP A 98 -4.79 32.06 -22.94
C ASP A 98 -4.46 30.71 -23.62
N ASN A 99 -3.99 30.73 -24.87
CA ASN A 99 -3.49 29.53 -25.54
C ASN A 99 -2.27 28.91 -24.85
N PHE A 100 -1.39 29.71 -24.27
CA PHE A 100 -0.25 29.23 -23.49
C PHE A 100 -0.72 28.54 -22.21
N ARG A 101 -1.58 29.20 -21.41
CA ARG A 101 -2.16 28.63 -20.18
C ARG A 101 -2.85 27.29 -20.43
N ASN A 102 -3.65 27.19 -21.49
CA ASN A 102 -4.40 25.98 -21.85
C ASN A 102 -3.51 24.78 -22.23
N LYS A 103 -2.20 24.98 -22.49
CA LYS A 103 -1.27 23.85 -22.69
C LYS A 103 -0.89 23.15 -21.38
N PHE A 104 -1.05 23.83 -20.24
CA PHE A 104 -0.63 23.35 -18.93
C PHE A 104 -1.81 23.00 -18.03
N PHE A 105 -2.93 23.72 -18.17
CA PHE A 105 -4.17 23.45 -17.45
C PHE A 105 -5.11 22.65 -18.36
N LYS A 106 -5.00 21.32 -18.31
CA LYS A 106 -5.84 20.39 -19.05
C LYS A 106 -6.84 19.71 -18.13
#